data_AF-A0A7W1PY12-F1
#
_entry.id   AF-A0A7W1PY12-F1
#
_cell.length_a   1.000
_cell.length_b   1.000
_cell.length_c   1.000
_cell.angle_alpha   90.00
_cell.angle_beta   90.00
_cell.angle_gamma   90.00
#
_symmetry.space_group_name_H-M   'P 1'
#
loop_
_entity.id
_entity.type
_entity.pdbx_description
1 polymer ?
#
loop_
_entity_poly.entity_id
_entity_poly.type
_entity_poly.pdbx_seq_one_letter_code
_entity_poly.pdbx_strand_id
1 'polypeptide(L)'
;ITWGILKGNDQLTDEQFRNNRNLHFRSHIVEISGIYEFYFNQEQTGHRYNIKGARGMRAKNITYYSFIGFGAFYFNPQAVHNGSWVSLQPLGTEGQGLPGGKRKYSRVNVAIPMGLGARYAIDRYWKIGLEVGYRKTFTDYIDDVSSDYYDNAAIRAHKGETAAALADPNLGHFNYQLDENGKSRHGIQRGNPKNMDAYIFGMINLNYTIQKRSSRAKF
;
A
#
# COMPACT_ATOMS: atom_id res chain seq x y z
N ILE A 1 -8.36 -9.22 7.69
CA ILE A 1 -8.33 -7.74 7.74
C ILE A 1 -6.87 -7.35 7.90
N THR A 2 -6.39 -6.44 7.05
CA THR A 2 -5.01 -5.96 7.06
C THR A 2 -5.03 -4.46 7.26
N TRP A 3 -4.15 -3.94 8.11
CA TRP A 3 -3.91 -2.51 8.25
C TRP A 3 -2.44 -2.21 7.95
N GLY A 4 -2.20 -1.14 7.20
CA GLY A 4 -0.86 -0.71 6.82
C GLY A 4 -0.78 0.78 6.59
N ILE A 5 0.45 1.27 6.47
CA ILE A 5 0.74 2.67 6.16
C ILE A 5 1.64 2.69 4.93
N LEU A 6 1.18 3.37 3.87
CA LEU A 6 2.00 3.72 2.73
C LEU A 6 2.59 5.11 2.92
N LYS A 7 3.81 5.32 2.43
CA LYS A 7 4.47 6.62 2.43
C LYS A 7 5.20 6.82 1.11
N GLY A 8 5.21 8.05 0.63
CA GLY A 8 6.05 8.50 -0.48
C GLY A 8 6.55 9.89 -0.20
N ASN A 9 7.77 10.18 -0.62
CA ASN A 9 8.34 11.52 -0.57
C ASN A 9 9.20 11.71 -1.83
N ASP A 10 8.78 12.65 -2.68
CA ASP A 10 9.49 12.99 -3.91
C ASP A 10 10.89 13.56 -3.64
N GLN A 11 11.17 14.12 -2.46
CA GLN A 11 12.52 14.58 -2.10
C GLN A 11 13.57 13.46 -2.15
N LEU A 12 13.14 12.20 -2.05
CA LEU A 12 14.03 11.04 -2.04
C LEU A 12 14.29 10.48 -3.45
N THR A 13 13.72 11.07 -4.50
CA THR A 13 13.95 10.61 -5.88
C THR A 13 15.08 11.39 -6.55
N ASP A 14 15.88 10.69 -7.35
CA ASP A 14 16.90 11.29 -8.23
C ASP A 14 16.30 11.90 -9.50
N GLU A 15 15.02 11.62 -9.79
CA GLU A 15 14.32 12.17 -10.94
C GLU A 15 13.97 13.64 -10.67
N GLN A 16 14.55 14.54 -11.46
CA GLN A 16 14.55 15.97 -11.17
C GLN A 16 13.15 16.60 -11.18
N PHE A 17 12.26 16.17 -12.08
CA PHE A 17 10.91 16.75 -12.17
C PHE A 17 10.03 16.39 -10.98
N ARG A 18 10.06 15.14 -10.54
CA ARG A 18 9.39 14.66 -9.32
C ARG A 18 10.01 15.28 -8.10
N ASN A 19 11.33 15.32 -8.00
CA ASN A 19 12.01 15.99 -6.90
C ASN A 19 11.57 17.46 -6.77
N ASN A 20 11.54 18.19 -7.90
CA ASN A 20 11.05 19.57 -7.94
C ASN A 20 9.57 19.69 -7.56
N ARG A 21 8.72 18.72 -7.94
CA ARG A 21 7.30 18.68 -7.54
C ARG A 21 7.13 18.56 -6.02
N ASN A 22 8.05 17.89 -5.34
CA ASN A 22 8.20 17.91 -3.88
C ASN A 22 6.93 17.50 -3.13
N LEU A 23 6.17 16.54 -3.67
CA LEU A 23 5.02 15.97 -2.98
C LEU A 23 5.46 14.91 -1.97
N HIS A 24 4.76 14.87 -0.85
CA HIS A 24 4.89 13.82 0.16
C HIS A 24 3.51 13.42 0.64
N PHE A 25 3.36 12.13 0.93
CA PHE A 25 2.13 11.64 1.50
C PHE A 25 2.38 10.49 2.46
N ARG A 26 1.40 10.28 3.34
CA ARG A 26 1.20 9.07 4.12
C ARG A 26 -0.25 8.67 3.97
N SER A 27 -0.50 7.41 3.63
CA SER A 27 -1.85 6.87 3.52
C SER A 27 -2.04 5.70 4.46
N HIS A 28 -3.04 5.78 5.34
CA HIS A 28 -3.49 4.61 6.09
C HIS A 28 -4.37 3.75 5.19
N ILE A 29 -4.06 2.46 5.10
CA ILE A 29 -4.83 1.49 4.34
C ILE A 29 -5.42 0.46 5.29
N VAL A 30 -6.71 0.21 5.14
CA VAL A 30 -7.44 -0.89 5.78
C VAL A 30 -8.02 -1.76 4.68
N GLU A 31 -7.59 -3.01 4.60
CA GLU A 31 -7.99 -3.98 3.57
C GLU A 31 -8.76 -5.13 4.21
N ILE A 32 -9.88 -5.51 3.58
CA ILE A 32 -10.56 -6.79 3.82
C ILE A 32 -10.47 -7.60 2.53
N SER A 33 -9.92 -8.81 2.63
CA SER A 33 -9.69 -9.67 1.48
C SER A 33 -9.99 -11.13 1.80
N GLY A 34 -10.54 -11.83 0.81
CA GLY A 34 -10.57 -13.28 0.75
C GLY A 34 -9.34 -13.75 -0.03
N ILE A 35 -8.56 -14.64 0.56
CA ILE A 35 -7.29 -15.11 -0.01
C ILE A 35 -7.36 -16.63 -0.17
N TYR A 36 -6.94 -17.12 -1.33
CA TYR A 36 -6.70 -18.52 -1.60
C TYR A 36 -5.20 -18.79 -1.57
N GLU A 37 -4.77 -19.81 -0.83
CA GLU A 37 -3.37 -20.19 -0.66
C GLU A 37 -3.07 -21.52 -1.36
N PHE A 38 -2.03 -21.53 -2.19
CA PHE A 38 -1.51 -22.73 -2.85
C PHE A 38 -0.20 -23.15 -2.21
N TYR A 39 -0.20 -24.30 -1.54
CA TYR A 39 0.97 -24.83 -0.86
C TYR A 39 1.81 -25.71 -1.78
N PHE A 40 3.09 -25.37 -1.96
CA PHE A 40 4.02 -26.15 -2.78
C PHE A 40 4.51 -27.42 -2.08
N ASN A 41 4.55 -27.39 -0.75
CA ASN A 41 4.93 -28.52 0.08
C ASN A 41 4.03 -28.61 1.31
N GLN A 42 3.66 -29.83 1.68
CA GLN A 42 2.98 -30.08 2.94
C GLN A 42 4.00 -30.19 4.08
N GLU A 43 3.64 -29.57 5.20
CA GLU A 43 4.33 -29.75 6.48
C GLU A 43 4.24 -31.23 6.88
N GLN A 44 5.38 -31.85 7.17
CA GLN A 44 5.43 -33.25 7.60
C GLN A 44 5.79 -33.30 9.08
N THR A 45 4.85 -33.77 9.90
CA THR A 45 5.06 -34.03 11.34
C THR A 45 5.88 -35.31 11.52
N GLY A 46 7.19 -35.21 11.30
CA GLY A 46 8.17 -36.26 11.56
C GLY A 46 8.80 -36.14 12.96
N HIS A 47 9.75 -37.03 13.28
CA HIS A 47 10.53 -36.91 14.50
C HIS A 47 11.35 -35.60 14.47
N ARG A 48 11.13 -34.73 15.46
CA ARG A 48 11.81 -33.41 15.58
C ARG A 48 13.31 -33.53 15.87
N TYR A 49 13.76 -34.70 16.32
CA TYR A 49 15.16 -35.01 16.60
C TYR A 49 15.75 -35.84 15.46
N ASN A 50 16.91 -35.40 14.96
CA ASN A 50 17.69 -36.14 13.96
C ASN A 50 18.44 -37.29 14.64
N ILE A 51 17.71 -38.32 15.07
CA ILE A 51 18.30 -39.51 15.70
C ILE A 51 18.96 -40.33 14.59
N LYS A 52 20.30 -40.44 14.61
CA LYS A 52 21.06 -41.33 13.71
C LYS A 52 20.49 -42.75 13.84
N GLY A 53 19.88 -43.26 12.77
CA GLY A 53 19.35 -44.63 12.70
C GLY A 53 17.84 -44.81 12.94
N ALA A 54 17.08 -43.75 13.27
CA ALA A 54 15.62 -43.85 13.34
C ALA A 54 15.00 -43.93 11.93
N ARG A 55 14.30 -45.05 11.62
CA ARG A 55 13.50 -45.18 10.40
C ARG A 55 12.20 -44.37 10.56
N GLY A 56 12.16 -43.20 9.94
CA GLY A 56 10.98 -42.31 9.89
C GLY A 56 11.22 -41.12 8.96
N MET A 57 10.15 -40.47 8.48
CA MET A 57 10.24 -39.32 7.58
C MET A 57 10.90 -38.10 8.27
N ARG A 58 11.83 -37.43 7.58
CA ARG A 58 12.47 -36.19 8.07
C ARG A 58 11.41 -35.10 8.27
N ALA A 59 11.46 -34.39 9.40
CA ALA A 59 10.58 -33.26 9.64
C ALA A 59 10.84 -32.15 8.62
N LYS A 60 9.81 -31.77 7.86
CA LYS A 60 9.85 -30.59 6.98
C LYS A 60 9.22 -29.44 7.75
N ASN A 61 10.08 -28.58 8.30
CA ASN A 61 9.64 -27.45 9.12
C ASN A 61 9.42 -26.17 8.33
N ILE A 62 9.71 -26.16 7.01
CA ILE A 62 9.46 -25.00 6.15
C ILE A 62 8.39 -25.36 5.12
N THR A 63 7.39 -24.49 5.00
CA THR A 63 6.30 -24.56 4.03
C THR A 63 6.33 -23.32 3.15
N TYR A 64 6.35 -23.51 1.84
CA TYR A 64 6.27 -22.46 0.84
C TYR A 64 4.88 -22.47 0.20
N TYR A 65 4.35 -21.27 -0.06
CA TYR A 65 3.04 -21.11 -0.69
C TYR A 65 3.02 -19.85 -1.55
N SER A 66 2.15 -19.87 -2.56
CA SER A 66 1.70 -18.66 -3.23
C SER A 66 0.28 -18.36 -2.80
N PHE A 67 -0.15 -17.12 -2.99
CA PHE A 67 -1.53 -16.75 -2.74
C PHE A 67 -2.04 -15.77 -3.78
N ILE A 68 -3.34 -15.81 -3.99
CA ILE A 68 -4.11 -14.84 -4.77
C ILE A 68 -5.43 -14.61 -4.07
N GLY A 69 -5.95 -13.39 -4.15
CA GLY A 69 -7.20 -13.05 -3.50
C GLY A 69 -7.94 -11.92 -4.19
N PHE A 70 -9.05 -11.56 -3.57
CA PHE A 70 -9.84 -10.40 -3.94
C PHE A 70 -10.25 -9.68 -2.66
N GLY A 71 -10.14 -8.36 -2.67
CA GLY A 71 -10.46 -7.56 -1.49
C GLY A 71 -10.93 -6.16 -1.81
N ALA A 72 -11.53 -5.53 -0.81
CA ALA A 72 -11.82 -4.12 -0.79
C ALA A 72 -10.90 -3.44 0.23
N PHE A 73 -10.45 -2.23 -0.08
CA PHE A 73 -9.63 -1.45 0.82
C PHE A 73 -10.13 -0.01 0.91
N TYR A 74 -10.00 0.54 2.11
CA TYR A 74 -10.13 1.96 2.39
C TYR A 74 -8.74 2.58 2.51
N PHE A 75 -8.51 3.72 1.86
CA PHE A 75 -7.27 4.47 1.96
C PHE A 75 -7.55 5.95 2.23
N ASN A 76 -6.66 6.62 2.95
CA ASN A 76 -6.78 8.05 3.24
C ASN A 76 -5.41 8.72 3.11
N PRO A 77 -5.06 9.27 1.93
CA PRO A 77 -3.79 9.95 1.74
C PRO A 77 -3.80 11.28 2.49
N GLN A 78 -2.70 11.55 3.19
CA GLN A 78 -2.49 12.71 4.03
C GLN A 78 -1.12 13.30 3.75
N ALA A 79 -0.98 14.62 3.83
CA ALA A 79 0.33 15.29 3.81
C ALA A 79 0.50 16.16 5.05
N VAL A 80 1.75 16.49 5.37
CA VAL A 80 2.06 17.42 6.46
C VAL A 80 1.94 18.85 5.94
N HIS A 81 1.15 19.67 6.63
CA HIS A 81 1.09 21.12 6.45
C HIS A 81 1.14 21.78 7.84
N ASN A 82 2.05 22.74 8.05
CA ASN A 82 2.25 23.43 9.33
C ASN A 82 2.39 22.47 10.54
N GLY A 83 3.15 21.39 10.36
CA GLY A 83 3.40 20.39 11.41
C GLY A 83 2.27 19.40 11.68
N SER A 84 1.11 19.53 11.01
CA SER A 84 -0.05 18.65 11.19
C SER A 84 -0.37 17.83 9.94
N TRP A 85 -0.87 16.60 10.13
CA TRP A 85 -1.32 15.75 9.03
C TRP A 85 -2.72 16.16 8.58
N VAL A 86 -2.85 16.54 7.32
CA VAL A 86 -4.11 16.96 6.70
C VAL A 86 -4.51 15.93 5.63
N SER A 87 -5.78 15.53 5.63
CA SER A 87 -6.29 14.59 4.62
C SER A 87 -6.44 15.29 3.27
N LEU A 88 -5.93 14.67 2.19
CA LEU A 88 -5.83 15.31 0.88
C LEU A 88 -7.13 15.22 0.06
N GLN A 89 -7.83 14.09 0.11
CA GLN A 89 -9.09 13.88 -0.64
C GLN A 89 -10.16 14.97 -0.42
N PRO A 90 -10.37 15.49 0.82
CA PRO A 90 -11.29 16.61 1.04
C PRO A 90 -10.83 17.93 0.39
N LEU A 91 -9.51 18.17 0.33
CA LEU A 91 -8.92 19.40 -0.21
C LEU A 91 -9.05 19.48 -1.73
N GLY A 92 -9.00 18.34 -2.42
CA GLY A 92 -9.15 18.31 -3.88
C GLY A 92 -7.98 18.98 -4.60
N THR A 93 -6.76 18.51 -4.32
CA THR A 93 -5.47 19.06 -4.77
C THR A 93 -5.30 19.14 -6.30
N GLU A 94 -6.04 18.34 -7.07
CA GLU A 94 -6.10 18.42 -8.54
C GLU A 94 -7.36 19.16 -9.03
N GLY A 95 -7.95 20.04 -8.21
CA GLY A 95 -9.20 20.74 -8.54
C GLY A 95 -10.44 19.85 -8.44
N GLN A 96 -10.38 18.77 -7.67
CA GLN A 96 -11.45 17.78 -7.60
C GLN A 96 -12.72 18.38 -6.95
N GLY A 97 -13.82 18.40 -7.70
CA GLY A 97 -15.08 19.02 -7.30
C GLY A 97 -15.13 20.54 -7.48
N LEU A 98 -14.24 21.11 -8.31
CA LEU A 98 -14.32 22.49 -8.80
C LEU A 98 -14.93 22.55 -10.21
N PRO A 99 -15.43 23.72 -10.67
CA PRO A 99 -15.95 23.88 -12.02
C PRO A 99 -14.93 23.48 -13.10
N GLY A 100 -15.31 22.59 -14.02
CA GLY A 100 -14.38 22.06 -15.04
C GLY A 100 -13.30 21.10 -14.50
N GLY A 101 -13.24 20.88 -13.18
CA GLY A 101 -12.38 19.89 -12.54
C GLY A 101 -13.00 18.49 -12.52
N LYS A 102 -12.17 17.49 -12.20
CA LYS A 102 -12.63 16.09 -12.06
C LYS A 102 -13.51 15.90 -10.84
N ARG A 103 -14.26 14.81 -10.79
CA ARG A 103 -14.95 14.39 -9.56
C ARG A 103 -13.93 13.90 -8.53
N LYS A 104 -14.25 14.09 -7.25
CA LYS A 104 -13.45 13.51 -6.15
C LYS A 104 -13.39 12.00 -6.27
N TYR A 105 -12.20 11.43 -6.11
CA TYR A 105 -12.01 9.98 -6.10
C TYR A 105 -12.61 9.36 -4.83
N SER A 106 -12.95 8.07 -4.94
CA SER A 106 -13.41 7.27 -3.82
C SER A 106 -12.23 6.79 -2.99
N ARG A 107 -12.36 6.92 -1.66
CA ARG A 107 -11.40 6.34 -0.69
C ARG A 107 -11.60 4.85 -0.47
N VAL A 108 -12.70 4.28 -0.98
CA VAL A 108 -12.95 2.83 -0.98
C VAL A 108 -12.75 2.32 -2.39
N ASN A 109 -11.87 1.34 -2.55
CA ASN A 109 -11.59 0.69 -3.83
C ASN A 109 -11.38 -0.82 -3.64
N VAL A 110 -11.17 -1.53 -4.74
CA VAL A 110 -10.91 -2.98 -4.75
C VAL A 110 -9.47 -3.25 -5.16
N ALA A 111 -8.94 -4.37 -4.68
CA ALA A 111 -7.59 -4.83 -5.01
C ALA A 111 -7.57 -6.35 -5.23
N ILE A 112 -6.62 -6.78 -6.05
CA ILE A 112 -6.25 -8.18 -6.21
C ILE A 112 -4.90 -8.37 -5.51
N PRO A 113 -4.89 -8.84 -4.25
CA PRO A 113 -3.65 -9.24 -3.58
C PRO A 113 -3.12 -10.54 -4.19
N MET A 114 -1.82 -10.59 -4.46
CA MET A 114 -1.11 -11.79 -4.93
C MET A 114 0.32 -11.79 -4.41
N GLY A 115 0.87 -12.97 -4.13
CA GLY A 115 2.22 -13.02 -3.56
C GLY A 115 2.74 -14.41 -3.26
N LEU A 116 3.87 -14.40 -2.56
CA LEU A 116 4.58 -15.58 -2.12
C LEU A 116 4.81 -15.48 -0.61
N GLY A 117 4.83 -16.64 0.04
CA GLY A 117 5.17 -16.73 1.45
C GLY A 117 5.92 -18.00 1.80
N ALA A 118 6.65 -17.92 2.90
CA ALA A 118 7.31 -19.05 3.56
C ALA A 118 6.87 -19.08 5.01
N ARG A 119 6.60 -20.26 5.55
CA ARG A 119 6.23 -20.50 6.95
C ARG A 119 7.20 -21.48 7.55
N TYR A 120 7.80 -21.14 8.68
CA TYR A 120 8.63 -22.02 9.50
C TYR A 120 7.86 -22.46 10.74
N ALA A 121 7.70 -23.77 10.91
CA ALA A 121 7.14 -24.36 12.12
C ALA A 121 8.20 -24.34 13.23
N ILE A 122 7.98 -23.49 14.23
CA ILE A 122 8.82 -23.44 15.43
C ILE A 122 8.57 -24.71 16.23
N ASP A 123 7.31 -25.01 16.52
CA ASP A 123 6.87 -26.25 17.16
C ASP A 123 5.49 -26.70 16.61
N ARG A 124 4.85 -27.68 17.26
CA ARG A 124 3.53 -28.21 16.82
C ARG A 124 2.37 -27.22 16.96
N TYR A 125 2.59 -26.12 17.68
CA TYR A 125 1.61 -25.07 17.95
C TYR A 125 1.99 -23.78 17.21
N TRP A 126 3.25 -23.35 17.31
CA TRP A 126 3.73 -22.06 16.82
C TRP A 126 4.40 -22.17 15.46
N LYS A 127 4.02 -21.27 14.54
CA LYS A 127 4.65 -21.10 13.24
C LYS A 127 4.89 -19.63 12.98
N ILE A 128 6.06 -19.29 12.46
CA ILE A 128 6.40 -17.94 11.99
C ILE A 128 6.41 -17.93 10.47
N GLY A 129 5.89 -16.87 9.85
CA GLY A 129 5.83 -16.73 8.40
C GLY A 129 6.41 -15.42 7.92
N LEU A 130 6.94 -15.44 6.71
CA LEU A 130 7.29 -14.27 5.92
C LEU A 130 6.44 -14.28 4.66
N GLU A 131 5.82 -13.16 4.33
CA GLU A 131 5.01 -12.98 3.13
C GLU A 131 5.45 -11.71 2.40
N VAL A 132 5.55 -11.79 1.08
CA VAL A 132 5.67 -10.64 0.19
C VAL A 132 4.52 -10.69 -0.78
N GLY A 133 3.71 -9.62 -0.81
CA GLY A 133 2.53 -9.59 -1.66
C GLY A 133 2.30 -8.26 -2.34
N TYR A 134 2.14 -8.33 -3.65
CA TYR A 134 1.73 -7.27 -4.54
C TYR A 134 0.22 -7.09 -4.51
N ARG A 135 -0.27 -5.84 -4.43
CA ARG A 135 -1.67 -5.48 -4.55
C ARG A 135 -1.86 -4.73 -5.85
N LYS A 136 -2.49 -5.38 -6.82
CA LYS A 136 -2.99 -4.68 -8.01
C LYS A 136 -4.25 -3.91 -7.62
N THR A 137 -4.24 -2.59 -7.81
CA THR A 137 -5.43 -1.76 -7.55
C THR A 137 -6.06 -1.26 -8.85
N PHE A 138 -7.22 -0.62 -8.73
CA PHE A 138 -7.96 -0.03 -9.84
C PHE A 138 -8.17 1.47 -9.64
N THR A 139 -7.21 2.12 -8.98
CA THR A 139 -7.17 3.57 -8.75
C THR A 139 -5.77 4.10 -9.03
N ASP A 140 -5.72 5.36 -9.42
CA ASP A 140 -4.50 6.15 -9.67
C ASP A 140 -4.51 7.35 -8.73
N TYR A 141 -4.80 7.12 -7.44
CA TYR A 141 -5.01 8.18 -6.46
C TYR A 141 -4.54 7.76 -5.06
N ILE A 142 -3.80 6.66 -4.91
CA ILE A 142 -3.33 6.15 -3.61
C ILE A 142 -2.46 7.20 -2.92
N ASP A 143 -1.70 7.96 -3.70
CA ASP A 143 -0.84 9.07 -3.29
C ASP A 143 -1.47 10.46 -3.49
N ASP A 144 -2.76 10.53 -3.86
CA ASP A 144 -3.48 11.76 -4.22
C ASP A 144 -2.99 12.43 -5.53
N VAL A 145 -2.36 11.66 -6.43
CA VAL A 145 -1.84 12.17 -7.71
C VAL A 145 -2.28 11.29 -8.87
N SER A 146 -2.91 11.89 -9.89
CA SER A 146 -3.35 11.17 -11.08
C SER A 146 -3.05 11.88 -12.38
N SER A 147 -3.26 13.19 -12.44
CA SER A 147 -3.45 13.85 -13.73
C SER A 147 -2.64 15.12 -13.92
N ASP A 148 -3.30 16.26 -14.11
CA ASP A 148 -2.63 17.50 -14.43
C ASP A 148 -2.87 18.50 -13.30
N TYR A 149 -1.98 19.50 -13.21
CA TYR A 149 -2.20 20.61 -12.30
C TYR A 149 -3.46 21.37 -12.69
N TYR A 150 -4.33 21.58 -11.71
CA TYR A 150 -5.43 22.52 -11.83
C TYR A 150 -4.93 23.94 -11.50
N ASP A 151 -5.66 24.97 -11.91
CA ASP A 151 -5.32 26.34 -11.55
C ASP A 151 -5.26 26.50 -10.01
N ASN A 152 -4.05 26.76 -9.51
CA ASN A 152 -3.81 26.81 -8.07
C ASN A 152 -4.46 28.04 -7.41
N ALA A 153 -4.63 29.14 -8.16
CA ALA A 153 -5.36 30.31 -7.66
C ALA A 153 -6.85 29.97 -7.50
N ALA A 154 -7.43 29.21 -8.43
CA ALA A 154 -8.79 28.71 -8.31
C ALA A 154 -8.96 27.73 -7.14
N ILE A 155 -8.00 26.83 -6.90
CA ILE A 155 -7.99 25.97 -5.70
C ILE A 155 -7.98 26.82 -4.44
N ARG A 156 -7.06 27.80 -4.35
CA ARG A 156 -6.96 28.71 -3.19
C ARG A 156 -8.29 29.42 -2.92
N ALA A 157 -8.92 29.97 -3.95
CA ALA A 157 -10.17 30.70 -3.83
C ALA A 157 -11.34 29.83 -3.33
N HIS A 158 -11.42 28.57 -3.78
CA HIS A 158 -12.57 27.69 -3.47
C HIS A 158 -12.34 26.75 -2.29
N LYS A 159 -11.09 26.41 -1.95
CA LYS A 159 -10.71 25.38 -0.96
C LYS A 159 -9.78 25.91 0.13
N GLY A 160 -9.25 27.12 -0.01
CA GLY A 160 -8.39 27.79 0.97
C GLY A 160 -6.89 27.54 0.77
N GLU A 161 -6.08 28.23 1.58
CA GLU A 161 -4.62 28.25 1.42
C GLU A 161 -3.96 26.88 1.58
N THR A 162 -4.42 26.09 2.55
CA THR A 162 -3.88 24.74 2.79
C THR A 162 -4.06 23.83 1.58
N ALA A 163 -5.20 23.92 0.88
CA ALA A 163 -5.44 23.14 -0.32
C ALA A 163 -4.47 23.55 -1.45
N ALA A 164 -4.27 24.86 -1.65
CA ALA A 164 -3.37 25.37 -2.68
C ALA A 164 -1.88 25.09 -2.39
N ALA A 165 -1.49 25.16 -1.12
CA ALA A 165 -0.13 24.85 -0.68
C ALA A 165 0.21 23.36 -0.85
N LEU A 166 -0.75 22.47 -0.59
CA LEU A 166 -0.57 21.01 -0.76
C LEU A 166 -0.83 20.53 -2.19
N ALA A 167 -1.61 21.27 -2.98
CA ALA A 167 -1.80 21.01 -4.40
C ALA A 167 -0.48 21.14 -5.17
N ASP A 168 0.31 22.15 -4.82
CA ASP A 168 1.55 22.48 -5.49
C ASP A 168 2.63 23.02 -4.53
N PRO A 169 3.39 22.10 -3.88
CA PRO A 169 4.53 22.42 -3.02
C PRO A 169 5.86 22.49 -3.79
N ASN A 170 5.83 22.74 -5.11
CA ASN A 170 7.02 22.69 -5.94
C ASN A 170 8.17 23.61 -5.45
N LEU A 171 9.41 23.23 -5.75
CA LEU A 171 10.64 23.90 -5.31
C LEU A 171 11.05 25.09 -6.22
N GLY A 172 10.36 25.30 -7.33
CA GLY A 172 10.64 26.42 -8.24
C GLY A 172 11.89 26.25 -9.11
N HIS A 173 12.45 25.06 -9.27
CA HIS A 173 13.66 24.84 -10.08
C HIS A 173 13.44 24.97 -11.59
N PHE A 174 12.19 24.81 -12.08
CA PHE A 174 11.86 24.80 -13.51
C PHE A 174 10.88 25.91 -13.90
N ASN A 175 11.39 27.12 -14.09
CA ASN A 175 10.58 28.31 -14.35
C ASN A 175 9.66 28.25 -15.57
N TYR A 176 9.97 27.44 -16.60
CA TYR A 176 9.14 27.35 -17.81
C TYR A 176 7.78 26.65 -17.57
N GLN A 177 7.65 25.93 -16.46
CA GLN A 177 6.43 25.25 -16.04
C GLN A 177 5.64 26.06 -15.02
N LEU A 178 6.11 27.25 -14.63
CA LEU A 178 5.50 28.05 -13.58
C LEU A 178 4.66 29.20 -14.16
N ASP A 179 3.60 29.56 -13.45
CA ASP A 179 2.82 30.77 -13.64
C ASP A 179 3.53 31.98 -13.00
N GLU A 180 2.92 33.15 -13.10
CA GLU A 180 3.44 34.40 -12.52
C GLU A 180 3.60 34.37 -10.99
N ASN A 181 2.95 33.42 -10.31
CA ASN A 181 3.01 33.21 -8.87
C ASN A 181 3.99 32.10 -8.45
N GLY A 182 4.78 31.58 -9.39
CA GLY A 182 5.72 30.49 -9.13
C GLY A 182 5.04 29.14 -8.90
N LYS A 183 3.81 28.95 -9.39
CA LYS A 183 3.04 27.70 -9.30
C LYS A 183 2.95 27.01 -10.64
N SER A 184 2.91 25.69 -10.62
CA SER A 184 2.81 24.84 -11.80
C SER A 184 1.59 25.25 -12.63
N ARG A 185 1.80 25.58 -13.90
CA ARG A 185 0.73 26.08 -14.78
C ARG A 185 -0.36 25.02 -14.95
N HIS A 186 -1.61 25.49 -15.09
CA HIS A 186 -2.74 24.63 -15.37
C HIS A 186 -2.51 23.75 -16.61
N GLY A 187 -2.84 22.47 -16.52
CA GLY A 187 -2.72 21.50 -17.62
C GLY A 187 -1.33 20.86 -17.77
N ILE A 188 -0.35 21.26 -16.96
CA ILE A 188 0.94 20.56 -16.90
C ILE A 188 0.77 19.24 -16.15
N GLN A 189 1.46 18.21 -16.62
CA GLN A 189 1.44 16.89 -16.02
C GLN A 189 1.85 16.92 -14.55
N ARG A 190 0.96 16.42 -13.68
CA ARG A 190 1.20 16.19 -12.24
C ARG A 190 1.38 14.71 -11.92
N GLY A 191 0.63 13.84 -12.58
CA GLY A 191 0.60 12.38 -12.47
C GLY A 191 0.46 11.70 -13.82
N ASN A 192 0.06 10.42 -13.85
CA ASN A 192 -0.19 9.73 -15.11
C ASN A 192 -1.45 8.85 -15.06
N PRO A 193 -2.59 9.30 -15.63
CA PRO A 193 -3.87 8.61 -15.52
C PRO A 193 -3.93 7.30 -16.31
N LYS A 194 -2.90 6.98 -17.10
CA LYS A 194 -2.80 5.73 -17.85
C LYS A 194 -2.24 4.58 -16.99
N ASN A 195 -1.61 4.88 -15.86
CA ASN A 195 -0.96 3.89 -15.01
C ASN A 195 -1.67 3.84 -13.65
N MET A 196 -2.36 2.74 -13.37
CA MET A 196 -2.98 2.55 -12.05
C MET A 196 -1.92 2.27 -10.98
N ASP A 197 -2.19 2.73 -9.77
CA ASP A 197 -1.32 2.51 -8.62
C ASP A 197 -1.29 1.04 -8.21
N ALA A 198 -0.16 0.65 -7.64
CA ALA A 198 0.00 -0.62 -6.96
C ALA A 198 0.99 -0.47 -5.80
N TYR A 199 0.87 -1.35 -4.82
CA TYR A 199 1.78 -1.36 -3.68
C TYR A 199 2.14 -2.79 -3.28
N ILE A 200 3.26 -2.92 -2.55
CA ILE A 200 3.77 -4.20 -2.06
C ILE A 200 3.75 -4.16 -0.53
N PHE A 201 3.29 -5.24 0.09
CA PHE A 201 3.45 -5.49 1.52
C PHE A 201 4.48 -6.58 1.76
N GLY A 202 5.40 -6.33 2.69
CA GLY A 202 6.17 -7.36 3.38
C GLY A 202 5.57 -7.58 4.77
N MET A 203 5.31 -8.83 5.14
CA MET A 203 4.64 -9.18 6.41
C MET A 203 5.39 -10.28 7.15
N ILE A 204 5.40 -10.18 8.48
CA ILE A 204 5.85 -11.23 9.39
C ILE A 204 4.62 -11.73 10.15
N ASN A 205 4.33 -13.02 10.04
CA ASN A 205 3.11 -13.62 10.57
C ASN A 205 3.45 -14.59 11.71
N LEU A 206 2.71 -14.54 12.81
CA LEU A 206 2.82 -15.52 13.90
C LEU A 206 1.50 -16.29 14.01
N ASN A 207 1.58 -17.61 13.89
CA ASN A 207 0.41 -18.49 13.84
C ASN A 207 0.44 -19.46 15.01
N TYR A 208 -0.71 -19.64 15.66
CA TYR A 208 -0.91 -20.62 16.73
C TYR A 208 -1.95 -21.66 16.30
N THR A 209 -1.55 -22.93 16.28
CA THR A 209 -2.39 -24.07 15.89
C THR A 209 -3.01 -24.68 17.15
N ILE A 210 -4.34 -24.69 17.23
CA ILE A 210 -5.07 -25.36 18.32
C ILE A 210 -5.22 -26.85 17.97
N GLN A 211 -4.62 -27.74 18.75
CA GLN A 211 -4.78 -29.20 18.60
C GLN A 211 -5.71 -29.75 19.70
N LYS A 212 -6.76 -30.50 19.32
CA LYS A 212 -7.53 -31.28 20.28
C LYS A 212 -6.67 -32.45 20.79
N ARG A 213 -6.55 -32.59 22.12
CA ARG A 213 -6.01 -33.83 22.73
C ARG A 213 -6.96 -34.97 22.39
N SER A 214 -6.54 -35.88 21.52
CA SER A 214 -7.21 -37.17 21.37
C SER A 214 -6.82 -38.05 22.56
N SER A 215 -7.74 -38.23 23.51
CA SER A 215 -7.60 -39.27 24.51
C SER A 215 -7.87 -40.61 23.83
N ARG A 216 -6.83 -41.34 23.45
CA ARG A 216 -7.00 -42.77 23.14
C ARG A 216 -7.44 -43.46 24.43
N ALA A 217 -8.64 -44.02 24.46
CA ALA A 217 -9.04 -44.97 25.47
C ALA A 217 -8.07 -46.15 25.41
N LYS A 218 -7.42 -46.46 26.52
CA LYS A 218 -6.69 -47.72 26.69
C LYS A 218 -7.75 -48.79 26.95
N PHE A 219 -7.95 -49.68 25.98
CA PHE A 219 -8.55 -50.99 26.20
C PHE A 219 -7.43 -52.03 26.16
#